data_AF-F8WXD2-F1
#
_entry.id   AF-F8WXD2-F1
#
_cell.length_a   1.000
_cell.length_b   1.000
_cell.length_c   1.000
_cell.angle_alpha   90.00
_cell.angle_beta   90.00
_cell.angle_gamma   90.00
#
_symmetry.space_group_name_H-M   'P 1'
#
loop_
_entity.id
_entity.type
_entity.pdbx_description
1 polymer ?
#
loop_
_entity_poly.entity_id
_entity_poly.type
_entity_poly.pdbx_seq_one_letter_code
_entity_poly.pdbx_strand_id
1 'polypeptide(L)'
;MARIVLNESFKQYDFNIKRLYNENYQSPEWKEKRKEILYRDDYTCQKCGTFDPSMGLIIKFKTTIEPPHFDGIDMYWNGPETHEYNRYSGEYTIQKDGMTITIPFSPHKIVMPILQVHHKKYIKNRELWEYSNDDLVTLCENCHNKEHVTNNIPCFDSENKKVISYTNLIYTDLDKFDSNYIFRNFKPWSFVHENEKNIYVYSKSIKVNNLEIIDIGVNRRPYLYHKIYQYFIMRYFPDYELREK
;
A
#
# COMPACT_ATOMS: atom_id res chain seq x y z
N MET A 1 1.23 -33.14 -11.56
CA MET A 1 1.33 -32.87 -13.01
C MET A 1 -0.04 -32.46 -13.51
N ALA A 2 -0.33 -31.15 -13.58
CA ALA A 2 -1.60 -30.66 -14.10
C ALA A 2 -1.45 -30.35 -15.60
N ARG A 3 -2.14 -31.13 -16.44
CA ARG A 3 -2.27 -30.89 -17.88
C ARG A 3 -3.31 -29.80 -18.11
N ILE A 4 -2.93 -28.77 -18.87
CA ILE A 4 -3.86 -27.75 -19.37
C ILE A 4 -4.59 -28.35 -20.57
N VAL A 5 -5.90 -28.52 -20.46
CA VAL A 5 -6.78 -28.77 -21.60
C VAL A 5 -7.03 -27.43 -22.27
N LEU A 6 -6.43 -27.21 -23.44
CA LEU A 6 -6.73 -26.05 -24.27
C LEU A 6 -8.00 -26.35 -25.05
N ASN A 7 -9.04 -25.52 -24.87
CA ASN A 7 -10.24 -25.60 -25.67
C ASN A 7 -9.92 -25.04 -27.07
N GLU A 8 -9.94 -25.91 -28.07
CA GLU A 8 -9.55 -25.62 -29.45
C GLU A 8 -10.64 -24.84 -30.20
N SER A 9 -10.82 -23.56 -29.88
CA SER A 9 -11.64 -22.67 -30.69
C SER A 9 -11.33 -21.19 -30.52
N PHE A 10 -10.05 -20.79 -30.52
CA PHE A 10 -9.67 -19.38 -30.65
C PHE A 10 -8.39 -19.23 -31.47
N LYS A 11 -8.53 -19.23 -32.80
CA LYS A 11 -7.53 -18.66 -33.71
C LYS A 11 -7.96 -17.24 -34.07
N GLN A 12 -6.98 -16.33 -34.15
CA GLN A 12 -7.02 -14.99 -34.77
C GLN A 12 -7.54 -13.88 -33.83
N TYR A 13 -6.75 -13.08 -33.14
CA TYR A 13 -5.45 -12.47 -33.45
C TYR A 13 -4.51 -12.56 -32.25
N ASP A 14 -3.30 -13.08 -32.47
CA ASP A 14 -2.17 -13.02 -31.54
C ASP A 14 -1.72 -11.55 -31.40
N PHE A 15 -2.39 -10.78 -30.54
CA PHE A 15 -1.70 -9.67 -29.90
C PHE A 15 -0.67 -10.35 -29.02
N ASN A 16 0.59 -10.32 -29.43
CA ASN A 16 1.73 -10.88 -28.69
C ASN A 16 1.99 -10.07 -27.40
N ILE A 17 0.96 -9.93 -26.57
CA ILE A 17 0.99 -9.47 -25.18
C ILE A 17 2.11 -10.23 -24.48
N LYS A 18 2.27 -11.55 -24.66
CA LYS A 18 3.31 -12.35 -23.98
C LYS A 18 4.74 -11.78 -24.04
N ARG A 19 5.12 -11.03 -25.08
CA ARG A 19 6.49 -10.49 -25.26
C ARG A 19 6.72 -9.12 -24.60
N LEU A 20 5.66 -8.39 -24.24
CA LEU A 20 5.72 -7.10 -23.53
C LEU A 20 6.00 -7.24 -22.01
N TYR A 21 6.07 -8.46 -21.46
CA TYR A 21 5.58 -8.72 -20.10
C TYR A 21 6.61 -9.13 -19.04
N ASN A 22 7.92 -9.16 -19.30
CA ASN A 22 8.91 -9.39 -18.23
C ASN A 22 10.14 -8.46 -18.28
N GLU A 23 10.62 -8.09 -19.47
CA GLU A 23 11.81 -7.24 -19.59
C GLU A 23 11.49 -5.75 -19.34
N ASN A 24 10.30 -5.30 -19.75
CA ASN A 24 9.89 -3.90 -19.65
C ASN A 24 9.59 -3.43 -18.22
N TYR A 25 9.05 -4.29 -17.34
CA TYR A 25 8.82 -3.92 -15.93
C TYR A 25 10.13 -3.77 -15.15
N GLN A 26 11.25 -4.20 -15.74
CA GLN A 26 12.58 -4.06 -15.16
C GLN A 26 13.33 -2.84 -15.66
N SER A 27 12.82 -2.20 -16.71
CA SER A 27 13.46 -1.06 -17.34
C SER A 27 13.58 0.12 -16.36
N PRO A 28 14.67 0.91 -16.43
CA PRO A 28 14.79 2.14 -15.66
C PRO A 28 13.60 3.08 -15.86
N GLU A 29 13.09 3.18 -17.09
CA GLU A 29 11.98 4.05 -17.48
C GLU A 29 10.68 3.66 -16.77
N TRP A 30 10.37 2.35 -16.71
CA TRP A 30 9.21 1.89 -15.95
C TRP A 30 9.40 2.08 -14.45
N LYS A 31 10.60 1.86 -13.92
CA LYS A 31 10.87 2.09 -12.48
C LYS A 31 10.65 3.54 -12.09
N GLU A 32 11.11 4.48 -12.91
CA GLU A 32 10.86 5.91 -12.68
C GLU A 32 9.37 6.26 -12.85
N LYS A 33 8.72 5.75 -13.91
CA LYS A 33 7.27 5.93 -14.08
C LYS A 33 6.49 5.38 -12.89
N ARG A 34 6.85 4.20 -12.40
CA ARG A 34 6.22 3.58 -11.24
C ARG A 34 6.36 4.46 -10.00
N LYS A 35 7.57 4.97 -9.72
CA LYS A 35 7.80 5.89 -8.59
C LYS A 35 6.95 7.15 -8.71
N GLU A 36 6.89 7.75 -9.91
CA GLU A 36 6.06 8.92 -10.18
C GLU A 36 4.58 8.67 -9.83
N ILE A 37 4.01 7.55 -10.30
CA ILE A 37 2.60 7.22 -10.04
C ILE A 37 2.35 6.88 -8.56
N LEU A 38 3.25 6.15 -7.92
CA LEU A 38 3.14 5.84 -6.48
C LEU A 38 3.22 7.11 -5.61
N TYR A 39 4.12 8.04 -5.97
CA TYR A 39 4.24 9.33 -5.29
C TYR A 39 2.99 10.19 -5.48
N ARG A 40 2.47 10.28 -6.72
CA ARG A 40 1.20 10.98 -7.02
C ARG A 40 0.04 10.46 -6.17
N ASP A 41 -0.01 9.15 -5.97
CA ASP A 41 -1.09 8.47 -5.26
C ASP A 41 -0.85 8.37 -3.74
N ASP A 42 0.11 9.13 -3.19
CA ASP A 42 0.50 9.14 -1.76
C ASP A 42 0.72 7.72 -1.20
N TYR A 43 1.37 6.85 -1.99
CA TYR A 43 1.58 5.44 -1.67
C TYR A 43 0.31 4.76 -1.15
N THR A 44 -0.83 5.09 -1.77
CA THR A 44 -2.16 4.66 -1.35
C THR A 44 -2.88 4.00 -2.52
N CYS A 45 -3.47 2.83 -2.27
CA CYS A 45 -4.37 2.17 -3.21
C CYS A 45 -5.60 3.05 -3.46
N GLN A 46 -5.80 3.46 -4.71
CA GLN A 46 -6.87 4.37 -5.09
C GLN A 46 -8.26 3.72 -5.11
N LYS A 47 -8.34 2.40 -4.86
CA LYS A 47 -9.61 1.65 -4.82
C LYS A 47 -10.10 1.35 -3.40
N CYS A 48 -9.21 0.99 -2.47
CA CYS A 48 -9.60 0.64 -1.10
C CYS A 48 -8.99 1.53 -0.01
N GLY A 49 -8.06 2.43 -0.35
CA GLY A 49 -7.43 3.35 0.59
C GLY A 49 -6.33 2.74 1.47
N THR A 50 -6.02 1.43 1.36
CA THR A 50 -4.83 0.86 2.03
C THR A 50 -3.56 1.51 1.50
N PHE A 51 -2.57 1.71 2.36
CA PHE A 51 -1.39 2.49 2.03
C PHE A 51 -0.10 1.89 2.60
N ASP A 52 1.06 2.28 2.08
CA ASP A 52 2.37 1.78 2.51
C ASP A 52 3.27 2.94 2.99
N PRO A 53 3.26 3.25 4.30
CA PRO A 53 4.09 4.30 4.87
C PRO A 53 5.58 3.95 4.92
N SER A 54 5.98 2.75 4.48
CA SER A 54 7.39 2.38 4.34
C SER A 54 8.01 2.82 3.01
N MET A 55 7.17 3.17 2.04
CA MET A 55 7.62 3.67 0.73
C MET A 55 7.88 5.19 0.73
N GLY A 56 7.29 5.93 1.67
CA GLY A 56 7.50 7.36 1.86
C GLY A 56 6.47 7.99 2.79
N LEU A 57 6.60 9.30 3.01
CA LEU A 57 5.68 10.08 3.84
C LEU A 57 4.29 10.13 3.21
N ILE A 58 3.27 9.76 3.99
CA ILE A 58 1.86 9.78 3.57
C ILE A 58 1.16 10.93 4.25
N ILE A 59 0.34 11.67 3.50
CA ILE A 59 -0.41 12.82 4.00
C ILE A 59 -1.91 12.55 3.91
N LYS A 60 -2.61 12.53 5.06
CA LYS A 60 -4.05 12.31 5.16
C LYS A 60 -4.76 13.62 5.53
N PHE A 61 -5.48 14.21 4.57
CA PHE A 61 -6.22 15.47 4.75
C PHE A 61 -7.59 15.32 5.41
N LYS A 62 -8.16 14.10 5.47
CA LYS A 62 -9.43 13.82 6.16
C LYS A 62 -9.14 12.94 7.35
N THR A 63 -9.27 13.47 8.55
CA THR A 63 -8.95 12.70 9.75
C THR A 63 -10.15 12.45 10.65
N THR A 64 -11.06 13.40 10.80
CA THR A 64 -12.30 13.18 11.57
C THR A 64 -13.38 14.18 11.18
N ILE A 65 -14.65 13.74 11.16
CA ILE A 65 -15.81 14.65 11.17
C ILE A 65 -16.12 15.07 12.61
N GLU A 66 -15.85 14.20 13.59
CA GLU A 66 -16.04 14.46 15.02
C GLU A 66 -14.71 14.43 15.79
N PRO A 67 -14.37 15.48 16.56
CA PRO A 67 -13.14 15.52 17.34
C PRO A 67 -13.17 14.46 18.47
N PRO A 68 -12.05 13.78 18.78
CA PRO A 68 -12.01 12.90 19.93
C PRO A 68 -12.17 13.70 21.23
N HIS A 69 -12.91 13.13 22.17
CA HIS A 69 -13.21 13.72 23.47
C HIS A 69 -12.38 13.05 24.56
N PHE A 70 -11.51 13.80 25.23
CA PHE A 70 -10.70 13.32 26.34
C PHE A 70 -10.91 14.19 27.58
N ASP A 71 -11.37 13.58 28.67
CA ASP A 71 -11.54 14.24 29.97
C ASP A 71 -12.33 15.55 29.94
N GLY A 72 -13.45 15.58 29.20
CA GLY A 72 -14.26 16.79 29.08
C GLY A 72 -13.76 17.75 28.00
N ILE A 73 -12.73 17.38 27.23
CA ILE A 73 -12.12 18.26 26.23
C ILE A 73 -12.17 17.64 24.83
N ASP A 74 -12.80 18.35 23.91
CA ASP A 74 -12.76 18.04 22.49
C ASP A 74 -11.41 18.44 21.89
N MET A 75 -10.77 17.52 21.18
CA MET A 75 -9.54 17.78 20.45
C MET A 75 -9.81 18.10 18.98
N TYR A 76 -9.95 19.38 18.68
CA TYR A 76 -10.11 19.88 17.32
C TYR A 76 -8.76 19.88 16.57
N TRP A 77 -8.46 18.78 15.89
CA TRP A 77 -7.22 18.68 15.12
C TRP A 77 -7.37 19.24 13.72
N ASN A 78 -6.83 20.42 13.51
CA ASN A 78 -6.79 21.02 12.19
C ASN A 78 -5.58 20.48 11.40
N GLY A 79 -5.64 20.55 10.07
CA GLY A 79 -4.53 20.17 9.21
C GLY A 79 -4.37 18.66 8.94
N PRO A 80 -3.39 18.29 8.11
CA PRO A 80 -3.17 16.91 7.73
C PRO A 80 -2.58 16.09 8.87
N GLU A 81 -2.80 14.79 8.82
CA GLU A 81 -2.08 13.78 9.59
C GLU A 81 -1.08 13.10 8.67
N THR A 82 0.13 12.85 9.16
CA THR A 82 1.16 12.17 8.37
C THR A 82 1.57 10.84 8.97
N HIS A 83 1.98 9.92 8.11
CA HIS A 83 2.42 8.57 8.49
C HIS A 83 3.74 8.21 7.82
N GLU A 84 4.64 7.60 8.60
CA GLU A 84 5.90 7.04 8.13
C GLU A 84 6.21 5.76 8.91
N TYR A 85 6.78 4.75 8.24
CA TYR A 85 7.21 3.51 8.88
C TYR A 85 8.62 3.14 8.46
N ASN A 86 9.54 3.12 9.43
CA ASN A 86 10.89 2.66 9.22
C ASN A 86 10.94 1.13 9.38
N ARG A 87 11.01 0.41 8.25
CA ARG A 87 11.08 -1.06 8.25
C ARG A 87 12.29 -1.64 8.99
N TYR A 88 13.39 -0.89 9.09
CA TYR A 88 14.63 -1.35 9.73
C TYR A 88 14.54 -1.22 11.25
N SER A 89 14.20 -0.04 11.77
CA SER A 89 14.02 0.15 13.22
C SER A 89 12.71 -0.47 13.74
N GLY A 90 11.68 -0.56 12.90
CA GLY A 90 10.32 -0.94 13.31
C GLY A 90 9.54 0.23 13.92
N GLU A 91 10.03 1.46 13.79
CA GLU A 91 9.34 2.65 14.29
C GLU A 91 8.26 3.10 13.31
N TYR A 92 7.08 3.36 13.86
CA TYR A 92 5.97 3.97 13.15
C TYR A 92 5.71 5.36 13.70
N THR A 93 5.74 6.36 12.84
CA THR A 93 5.60 7.75 13.22
C THR A 93 4.31 8.32 12.69
N ILE A 94 3.55 8.98 13.57
CA ILE A 94 2.36 9.75 13.23
C ILE A 94 2.63 11.20 13.61
N GLN A 95 2.41 12.13 12.67
CA GLN A 95 2.42 13.56 13.02
C GLN A 95 1.04 14.16 12.83
N LYS A 96 0.60 14.96 13.81
CA LYS A 96 -0.69 15.63 13.78
C LYS A 96 -0.65 16.88 14.65
N ASP A 97 -0.96 18.02 14.04
CA ASP A 97 -1.15 19.30 14.74
C ASP A 97 0.03 19.71 15.66
N GLY A 98 1.27 19.49 15.19
CA GLY A 98 2.49 19.78 15.95
C GLY A 98 2.89 18.70 16.98
N MET A 99 2.13 17.61 17.08
CA MET A 99 2.50 16.42 17.83
C MET A 99 3.14 15.38 16.91
N THR A 100 4.24 14.79 17.35
CA THR A 100 4.87 13.60 16.74
C THR A 100 4.78 12.45 17.72
N ILE A 101 4.18 11.36 17.29
CA ILE A 101 4.00 10.13 18.06
C ILE A 101 4.82 9.05 17.37
N THR A 102 5.84 8.55 18.07
CA THR A 102 6.72 7.49 17.57
C THR A 102 6.45 6.21 18.34
N ILE A 103 6.06 5.17 17.61
CA ILE A 103 5.68 3.88 18.16
C ILE A 103 6.74 2.85 17.77
N PRO A 104 7.63 2.45 18.70
CA PRO A 104 8.66 1.46 18.41
C PRO A 104 8.07 0.04 18.49
N PHE A 105 7.70 -0.53 17.34
CA PHE A 105 7.11 -1.86 17.32
C PHE A 105 8.12 -3.00 17.47
N SER A 106 9.43 -2.71 17.44
CA SER A 106 10.49 -3.71 17.61
C SER A 106 10.29 -4.54 18.89
N PRO A 107 10.45 -5.89 18.85
CA PRO A 107 10.96 -6.69 17.74
C PRO A 107 9.90 -7.06 16.67
N HIS A 108 8.66 -6.59 16.83
CA HIS A 108 7.61 -6.80 15.83
C HIS A 108 7.82 -5.90 14.61
N LYS A 109 7.32 -6.37 13.47
CA LYS A 109 7.29 -5.66 12.20
C LYS A 109 5.86 -5.63 11.68
N ILE A 110 5.48 -4.52 11.05
CA ILE A 110 4.22 -4.42 10.31
C ILE A 110 4.43 -4.94 8.90
N VAL A 111 3.52 -5.80 8.45
CA VAL A 111 3.42 -6.27 7.07
C VAL A 111 2.75 -5.19 6.24
N MET A 112 3.48 -4.56 5.33
CA MET A 112 2.94 -3.51 4.46
C MET A 112 2.22 -4.09 3.24
N PRO A 113 1.18 -3.41 2.73
CA PRO A 113 0.50 -3.82 1.50
C PRO A 113 1.44 -3.67 0.30
N ILE A 114 1.44 -4.66 -0.59
CA ILE A 114 2.13 -4.53 -1.87
C ILE A 114 1.31 -3.61 -2.78
N LEU A 115 1.93 -2.52 -3.24
CA LEU A 115 1.34 -1.57 -4.17
C LEU A 115 1.92 -1.74 -5.59
N GLN A 116 1.03 -1.74 -6.57
CA GLN A 116 1.30 -1.96 -8.00
C GLN A 116 0.66 -0.86 -8.82
N VAL A 117 1.29 -0.48 -9.93
CA VAL A 117 0.73 0.47 -10.89
C VAL A 117 0.03 -0.32 -11.97
N HIS A 118 -1.26 -0.05 -12.15
CA HIS A 118 -2.14 -0.69 -13.11
C HIS A 118 -2.41 0.21 -14.30
N HIS A 119 -2.25 -0.33 -15.52
CA HIS A 119 -2.67 0.33 -16.75
C HIS A 119 -4.18 0.19 -16.96
N LYS A 120 -4.89 1.32 -17.11
CA LYS A 120 -6.33 1.34 -17.38
C LYS A 120 -6.68 1.00 -18.84
N LYS A 121 -5.69 1.04 -19.72
CA LYS A 121 -5.80 0.70 -21.14
C LYS A 121 -4.42 0.34 -21.70
N TYR A 122 -4.42 -0.39 -22.82
CA TYR A 122 -3.21 -0.62 -23.61
C TYR A 122 -3.35 -0.05 -25.01
N ILE A 123 -2.28 0.50 -25.56
CA ILE A 123 -2.17 0.99 -26.93
C ILE A 123 -1.06 0.19 -27.63
N LYS A 124 -1.32 -0.24 -28.87
CA LYS A 124 -0.37 -1.01 -29.66
C LYS A 124 0.94 -0.24 -29.87
N ASN A 125 2.07 -0.95 -29.78
CA ASN A 125 3.43 -0.41 -29.95
C ASN A 125 3.75 0.74 -28.99
N ARG A 126 3.13 0.76 -27.80
CA ARG A 126 3.40 1.72 -26.75
C ARG A 126 4.09 1.02 -25.58
N GLU A 127 5.19 1.58 -25.12
CA GLU A 127 5.94 1.10 -23.97
C GLU A 127 5.20 1.42 -22.66
N LEU A 128 5.49 0.65 -21.61
CA LEU A 128 4.75 0.73 -20.33
C LEU A 128 4.81 2.11 -19.67
N TRP A 129 5.89 2.85 -19.87
CA TRP A 129 6.13 4.18 -19.31
C TRP A 129 5.64 5.34 -20.19
N GLU A 130 5.24 5.07 -21.44
CA GLU A 130 4.78 6.11 -22.38
C GLU A 130 3.31 6.51 -22.16
N TYR A 131 2.63 5.88 -21.21
CA TYR A 131 1.25 6.21 -20.84
C TYR A 131 1.21 7.48 -19.98
N SER A 132 0.15 8.27 -20.18
CA SER A 132 -0.10 9.42 -19.32
C SER A 132 -0.39 8.95 -17.90
N ASN A 133 -0.22 9.84 -16.91
CA ASN A 133 -0.53 9.51 -15.52
C ASN A 133 -2.00 9.10 -15.37
N ASP A 134 -2.91 9.72 -16.11
CA ASP A 134 -4.35 9.42 -16.04
C ASP A 134 -4.69 8.01 -16.51
N ASP A 135 -3.85 7.41 -17.35
CA ASP A 135 -3.98 6.02 -17.81
C ASP A 135 -3.42 5.00 -16.81
N LEU A 136 -2.85 5.47 -15.69
CA LEU A 136 -2.19 4.68 -14.66
C LEU A 136 -2.84 4.90 -13.29
N VAL A 137 -2.89 3.85 -12.47
CA VAL A 137 -3.46 3.93 -11.11
C VAL A 137 -2.75 3.01 -10.14
N THR A 138 -2.46 3.51 -8.94
CA THR A 138 -1.93 2.69 -7.85
C THR A 138 -3.03 1.82 -7.24
N LEU A 139 -2.83 0.51 -7.24
CA LEU A 139 -3.69 -0.48 -6.61
C LEU A 139 -2.87 -1.38 -5.69
N CYS A 140 -3.45 -1.83 -4.57
CA CYS A 140 -2.87 -2.93 -3.81
C CYS A 140 -3.04 -4.25 -4.57
N GLU A 141 -2.18 -5.24 -4.29
CA GLU A 141 -2.20 -6.57 -4.95
C GLU A 141 -3.62 -7.17 -5.03
N ASN A 142 -4.39 -7.13 -3.92
CA ASN A 142 -5.77 -7.62 -3.91
C ASN A 142 -6.70 -6.84 -4.84
N CYS A 143 -6.63 -5.51 -4.84
CA CYS A 143 -7.46 -4.68 -5.71
C CYS A 143 -7.06 -4.82 -7.18
N HIS A 144 -5.77 -4.96 -7.45
CA HIS A 144 -5.22 -5.19 -8.78
C HIS A 144 -5.69 -6.54 -9.35
N ASN A 145 -5.58 -7.62 -8.56
CA ASN A 145 -6.08 -8.94 -8.93
C ASN A 145 -7.58 -8.92 -9.21
N LYS A 146 -8.34 -8.27 -8.32
CA LYS A 146 -9.79 -8.12 -8.52
C LYS A 146 -10.11 -7.37 -9.79
N GLU A 147 -9.32 -6.36 -10.16
CA GLU A 147 -9.51 -5.60 -11.39
C GLU A 147 -9.39 -6.51 -12.61
N HIS A 148 -8.29 -7.29 -12.73
CA HIS A 148 -8.09 -8.23 -13.84
C HIS A 148 -9.10 -9.38 -13.89
N VAL A 149 -9.66 -9.78 -12.75
CA VAL A 149 -10.70 -10.82 -12.70
C VAL A 149 -12.08 -10.27 -13.09
N THR A 150 -12.38 -9.03 -12.69
CA THR A 150 -13.73 -8.46 -12.84
C THR A 150 -13.89 -7.72 -14.16
N ASN A 151 -12.83 -7.09 -14.65
CA ASN A 151 -12.85 -6.18 -15.77
C ASN A 151 -11.78 -6.58 -16.79
N ASN A 152 -12.14 -6.57 -18.07
CA ASN A 152 -11.16 -6.73 -19.13
C ASN A 152 -10.59 -5.36 -19.50
N ILE A 153 -9.27 -5.26 -19.65
CA ILE A 153 -8.61 -3.98 -19.98
C ILE A 153 -8.69 -3.76 -21.50
N PRO A 154 -9.22 -2.62 -21.97
CA PRO A 154 -9.31 -2.36 -23.39
C PRO A 154 -7.94 -2.16 -24.05
N CYS A 155 -7.76 -2.77 -25.22
CA CYS A 155 -6.62 -2.55 -26.10
C CYS A 155 -7.03 -1.73 -27.33
N PHE A 156 -6.24 -0.70 -27.63
CA PHE A 156 -6.45 0.23 -28.73
C PHE A 156 -5.33 0.12 -29.78
N ASP A 157 -5.66 0.33 -31.05
CA ASP A 157 -4.66 0.40 -32.13
C ASP A 157 -3.82 1.69 -32.08
N SER A 158 -4.45 2.80 -31.69
CA SER A 158 -3.78 4.09 -31.45
C SER A 158 -4.63 4.93 -30.48
N GLU A 159 -4.09 6.05 -29.97
CA GLU A 159 -4.68 6.86 -28.88
C GLU A 159 -6.16 7.22 -29.01
N ASN A 160 -6.68 7.35 -30.23
CA ASN A 160 -8.06 7.80 -30.51
C ASN A 160 -8.82 6.86 -31.47
N LYS A 161 -8.48 5.56 -31.51
CA LYS A 161 -9.09 4.59 -32.44
C LYS A 161 -9.97 3.55 -31.74
N LYS A 162 -10.68 2.75 -32.55
CA LYS A 162 -11.57 1.67 -32.12
C LYS A 162 -10.83 0.66 -31.23
N VAL A 163 -11.52 0.16 -30.18
CA VAL A 163 -11.05 -0.99 -29.39
C VAL A 163 -10.84 -2.18 -30.31
N ILE A 164 -9.63 -2.75 -30.29
CA ILE A 164 -9.25 -3.88 -31.14
C ILE A 164 -9.32 -5.22 -30.42
N SER A 165 -9.18 -5.21 -29.09
CA SER A 165 -9.28 -6.39 -28.24
C SER A 165 -9.43 -5.96 -26.78
N TYR A 166 -9.58 -6.95 -25.91
CA TYR A 166 -9.44 -6.77 -24.47
C TYR A 166 -8.41 -7.76 -23.95
N THR A 167 -7.66 -7.39 -22.92
CA THR A 167 -6.75 -8.33 -22.29
C THR A 167 -7.52 -9.27 -21.36
N ASN A 168 -7.25 -10.58 -21.51
CA ASN A 168 -7.59 -11.60 -20.50
C ASN A 168 -6.29 -11.92 -19.75
N LEU A 169 -5.75 -10.96 -19.00
CA LEU A 169 -4.54 -11.20 -18.22
C LEU A 169 -4.90 -12.03 -17.00
N ILE A 170 -4.87 -13.35 -17.17
CA ILE A 170 -4.88 -14.27 -16.04
C ILE A 170 -3.52 -14.14 -15.38
N TYR A 171 -3.55 -13.54 -14.19
CA TYR A 171 -2.43 -13.24 -13.31
C TYR A 171 -1.49 -14.46 -13.15
N THR A 172 -0.37 -14.49 -13.86
CA THR A 172 0.72 -15.44 -13.58
C THR A 172 2.01 -14.66 -13.38
N ASP A 173 2.27 -14.25 -12.14
CA ASP A 173 3.62 -14.02 -11.59
C ASP A 173 4.44 -12.77 -12.00
N LEU A 174 3.93 -11.83 -12.81
CA LEU A 174 4.76 -10.81 -13.47
C LEU A 174 5.06 -9.54 -12.65
N ASP A 175 4.33 -9.27 -11.56
CA ASP A 175 4.63 -8.19 -10.61
C ASP A 175 5.35 -8.71 -9.35
N LYS A 176 6.23 -9.71 -9.49
CA LYS A 176 7.13 -10.16 -8.41
C LYS A 176 8.33 -9.24 -8.18
N PHE A 177 8.24 -7.97 -8.60
CA PHE A 177 9.38 -7.06 -8.57
C PHE A 177 9.52 -6.23 -7.29
N ASP A 178 8.74 -6.49 -6.24
CA ASP A 178 8.99 -5.85 -4.94
C ASP A 178 9.41 -6.81 -3.83
N SER A 179 10.55 -6.43 -3.28
CA SER A 179 11.47 -7.11 -2.37
C SER A 179 10.85 -7.38 -0.99
N ASN A 180 10.26 -8.56 -0.80
CA ASN A 180 10.17 -9.30 0.48
C ASN A 180 9.18 -10.46 0.31
N TYR A 181 9.61 -11.51 -0.40
CA TYR A 181 8.83 -12.76 -0.52
C TYR A 181 8.40 -13.32 0.85
N ILE A 182 9.17 -12.98 1.89
CA ILE A 182 8.93 -13.35 3.30
C ILE A 182 7.52 -12.98 3.77
N PHE A 183 6.99 -11.82 3.37
CA PHE A 183 5.74 -11.29 3.94
C PHE A 183 4.49 -11.49 3.08
N ARG A 184 4.61 -12.01 1.85
CA ARG A 184 3.47 -12.23 0.95
C ARG A 184 2.39 -13.14 1.54
N ASN A 185 2.77 -14.07 2.42
CA ASN A 185 1.85 -14.99 3.06
C ASN A 185 1.10 -14.39 4.25
N PHE A 186 1.42 -13.15 4.62
CA PHE A 186 0.79 -12.45 5.73
C PHE A 186 -0.20 -11.40 5.21
N LYS A 187 -1.25 -11.18 5.99
CA LYS A 187 -2.24 -10.14 5.70
C LYS A 187 -1.55 -8.77 5.83
N PRO A 188 -1.73 -7.83 4.89
CA PRO A 188 -1.31 -6.45 5.07
C PRO A 188 -1.86 -5.86 6.37
N TRP A 189 -1.11 -4.93 6.98
CA TRP A 189 -1.38 -4.34 8.28
C TRP A 189 -1.44 -5.33 9.44
N SER A 190 -0.81 -6.50 9.28
CA SER A 190 -0.60 -7.43 10.38
C SER A 190 0.78 -7.31 11.00
N PHE A 191 0.89 -7.69 12.28
CA PHE A 191 2.16 -7.73 12.96
C PHE A 191 2.78 -9.11 12.90
N VAL A 192 4.08 -9.15 12.63
CA VAL A 192 4.89 -10.36 12.61
C VAL A 192 6.13 -10.18 13.48
N HIS A 193 6.67 -11.27 13.99
CA HIS A 193 7.98 -11.29 14.64
C HIS A 193 8.74 -12.52 14.18
N GLU A 194 10.07 -12.43 14.26
CA GLU A 194 10.95 -13.55 13.99
C GLU A 194 10.99 -14.49 15.21
N ASN A 195 10.78 -15.78 14.98
CA ASN A 195 10.90 -16.79 16.02
C ASN A 195 12.36 -17.28 16.15
N GLU A 196 12.63 -18.15 17.13
CA GLU A 196 13.97 -18.70 17.40
C GLU A 196 14.62 -19.44 16.20
N LYS A 197 13.84 -19.78 15.16
CA LYS A 197 14.31 -20.44 13.94
C LYS A 197 14.53 -19.48 12.77
N ASN A 198 14.52 -18.17 13.02
CA ASN A 198 14.62 -17.12 12.02
C ASN A 198 13.48 -17.15 10.98
N ILE A 199 12.27 -17.52 11.43
CA ILE A 199 11.06 -17.57 10.61
C ILE A 199 10.06 -16.56 11.17
N TYR A 200 9.52 -15.71 10.29
CA TYR A 200 8.46 -14.79 10.67
C TYR A 200 7.14 -15.52 10.93
N VAL A 201 6.44 -15.13 11.99
CA VAL A 201 5.13 -15.64 12.37
C VAL A 201 4.22 -14.49 12.84
N TYR A 202 2.90 -14.68 12.79
CA TYR A 202 1.94 -13.70 13.28
C TYR A 202 2.13 -13.40 14.78
N SER A 203 2.03 -12.12 15.13
CA SER A 203 2.03 -11.64 16.51
C SER A 203 0.59 -11.46 16.98
N LYS A 204 0.18 -12.20 18.03
CA LYS A 204 -1.17 -12.07 18.60
C LYS A 204 -1.34 -10.90 19.57
N SER A 205 -0.23 -10.44 20.14
CA SER A 205 -0.17 -9.32 21.08
C SER A 205 1.14 -8.57 20.82
N ILE A 206 1.10 -7.24 20.91
CA ILE A 206 2.27 -6.40 20.65
C ILE A 206 2.59 -5.68 21.94
N LYS A 207 3.84 -5.80 22.38
CA LYS A 207 4.36 -5.03 23.49
C LYS A 207 5.15 -3.87 22.91
N VAL A 208 4.73 -2.66 23.23
CA VAL A 208 5.46 -1.44 22.85
C VAL A 208 6.15 -0.95 24.12
N ASN A 209 7.48 -0.88 24.07
CA ASN A 209 8.27 -0.30 25.17
C ASN A 209 8.63 1.14 24.78
N ASN A 210 8.69 2.05 25.75
CA ASN A 210 9.26 3.39 25.57
C ASN A 210 8.57 4.21 24.45
N LEU A 211 7.26 4.44 24.59
CA LEU A 211 6.53 5.35 23.72
C LEU A 211 7.13 6.76 23.80
N GLU A 212 7.41 7.36 22.63
CA GLU A 212 7.91 8.74 22.54
C GLU A 212 6.84 9.65 21.92
N ILE A 213 6.47 10.69 22.66
CA ILE A 213 5.60 11.77 22.18
C ILE A 213 6.36 13.08 22.30
N ILE A 214 6.62 13.69 21.15
CA ILE A 214 7.21 15.03 21.04
C ILE A 214 6.08 15.99 20.67
N ASP A 215 5.75 16.89 21.59
CA ASP A 215 4.75 17.94 21.37
C ASP A 215 5.45 19.30 21.35
N ILE A 216 5.47 19.93 20.18
CA ILE A 216 6.00 21.30 20.00
C ILE A 216 4.86 22.34 19.94
N GLY A 217 3.62 21.92 20.19
CA GLY A 217 2.42 22.76 20.19
C GLY A 217 2.24 23.62 21.45
N VAL A 218 1.28 24.56 21.36
CA VAL A 218 1.05 25.62 22.36
C VAL A 218 0.34 25.11 23.62
N ASN A 219 -0.29 23.93 23.59
CA ASN A 219 -1.07 23.36 24.69
C ASN A 219 -0.47 22.03 25.16
N ARG A 220 0.67 22.13 25.87
CA ARG A 220 1.31 21.01 26.56
C ARG A 220 0.32 20.37 27.53
N ARG A 221 -0.40 19.33 27.11
CA ARG A 221 -1.25 18.51 27.98
C ARG A 221 -0.67 17.10 28.12
N PRO A 222 0.52 16.94 28.76
CA PRO A 222 1.15 15.62 28.94
C PRO A 222 0.22 14.57 29.56
N TYR A 223 -0.69 14.98 30.44
CA TYR A 223 -1.66 14.07 31.06
C TYR A 223 -2.61 13.39 30.06
N LEU A 224 -2.79 13.96 28.84
CA LEU A 224 -3.60 13.38 27.77
C LEU A 224 -2.80 12.50 26.81
N TYR A 225 -1.47 12.49 26.88
CA TYR A 225 -0.62 11.80 25.89
C TYR A 225 -0.94 10.32 25.75
N HIS A 226 -1.18 9.64 26.86
CA HIS A 226 -1.58 8.23 26.84
C HIS A 226 -2.94 8.02 26.14
N LYS A 227 -3.91 8.93 26.31
CA LYS A 227 -5.23 8.86 25.65
C LYS A 227 -5.16 9.18 24.17
N ILE A 228 -4.37 10.19 23.81
CA ILE A 228 -4.08 10.56 22.42
C ILE A 228 -3.44 9.39 21.70
N TYR A 229 -2.42 8.78 22.33
CA TYR A 229 -1.79 7.57 21.84
C TYR A 229 -2.79 6.43 21.64
N GLN A 230 -3.55 6.07 22.67
CA GLN A 230 -4.57 5.03 22.58
C GLN A 230 -5.55 5.28 21.44
N TYR A 231 -5.97 6.52 21.23
CA TYR A 231 -6.84 6.89 20.12
C TYR A 231 -6.22 6.57 18.75
N PHE A 232 -4.96 6.96 18.52
CA PHE A 232 -4.28 6.64 17.25
C PHE A 232 -4.09 5.14 17.07
N ILE A 233 -3.74 4.44 18.14
CA ILE A 233 -3.58 2.98 18.11
C ILE A 233 -4.89 2.30 17.76
N MET A 234 -5.98 2.63 18.44
CA MET A 234 -7.30 2.05 18.14
C MET A 234 -7.76 2.39 16.73
N ARG A 235 -7.40 3.57 16.21
CA ARG A 235 -7.77 4.00 14.87
C ARG A 235 -7.04 3.24 13.77
N TYR A 236 -5.75 2.95 13.94
CA TYR A 236 -4.91 2.33 12.90
C TYR A 236 -4.61 0.85 13.12
N PHE A 237 -4.68 0.38 14.36
CA PHE A 237 -4.39 -0.97 14.78
C PHE A 237 -5.49 -1.53 15.71
N PRO A 238 -6.78 -1.44 15.33
CA PRO A 238 -7.91 -1.82 16.20
C PRO A 238 -7.89 -3.29 16.64
N ASP A 239 -7.28 -4.16 15.84
CA ASP A 239 -7.26 -5.61 16.06
C ASP A 239 -6.18 -6.05 17.08
N TYR A 240 -5.41 -5.12 17.66
CA TYR A 240 -4.27 -5.43 18.50
C TYR A 240 -4.38 -4.82 19.90
N GLU A 241 -4.24 -5.68 20.91
CA GLU A 241 -3.99 -5.23 22.28
C GLU A 241 -2.53 -4.77 22.41
N LEU A 242 -2.32 -3.46 22.56
CA LEU A 242 -1.02 -2.93 22.97
C LEU A 242 -0.91 -2.95 24.49
N ARG A 243 0.14 -3.59 25.00
CA ARG A 243 0.46 -3.58 26.42
C ARG A 243 1.69 -2.71 26.64
N GLU A 244 1.47 -1.52 27.20
CA GLU A 244 2.55 -0.73 27.78
C GLU A 244 3.11 -1.48 28.99
N LYS A 245 4.43 -1.50 29.12
CA LYS A 245 5.14 -2.06 30.27
C LYS A 245 5.52 -0.98 31.26
#